data_AF-A0A0D0PIE8-F1
#
_entry.id   AF-A0A0D0PIE8-F1
#
_cell.length_a   1.000
_cell.length_b   1.000
_cell.length_c   1.000
_cell.angle_alpha   90.00
_cell.angle_beta   90.00
_cell.angle_gamma   90.00
#
_symmetry.space_group_name_H-M   'P 1'
#
loop_
_entity.id
_entity.type
_entity.pdbx_description
1 polymer ?
#
loop_
_entity_poly.entity_id
_entity_poly.type
_entity_poly.pdbx_seq_one_letter_code
_entity_poly.pdbx_strand_id
1 'polypeptide(L)'
;MPERAPVGRPGRRPYRTATGPAGAQSTSQTAGVAFWKELAAAGKTTGSTVHWDPTTRSSWIYDGVNLWTGDTPQAIAARGAYAAGKGLGGIFVYSLEGDDPSGTLVNAMTGSMK
;
A
#
# COMPACT_ATOMS: atom_id res chain seq x y z
N MET A 1 13.67 -19.60 -5.12
CA MET A 1 13.66 -19.09 -6.52
C MET A 1 13.85 -17.58 -6.44
N PRO A 2 15.03 -17.01 -6.76
CA PRO A 2 15.23 -15.56 -6.66
C PRO A 2 14.60 -14.88 -7.87
N GLU A 3 13.52 -14.13 -7.64
CA GLU A 3 12.85 -13.37 -8.68
C GLU A 3 13.66 -12.10 -9.00
N ARG A 4 14.17 -12.03 -10.23
CA ARG A 4 14.85 -10.84 -10.77
C ARG A 4 13.81 -9.74 -10.95
N ALA A 5 14.00 -8.62 -10.27
CA ALA A 5 13.20 -7.42 -10.49
C ALA A 5 13.32 -6.96 -11.97
N PRO A 6 12.22 -6.58 -12.64
CA PRO A 6 12.26 -6.11 -14.02
C PRO A 6 12.98 -4.76 -14.14
N VAL A 7 13.78 -4.62 -15.21
CA VAL A 7 14.56 -3.42 -15.55
C VAL A 7 13.61 -2.26 -15.87
N GLY A 8 13.54 -1.26 -14.99
CA GLY A 8 12.73 -0.05 -15.19
C GLY A 8 13.49 1.08 -15.89
N ARG A 9 12.82 1.80 -16.80
CA ARG A 9 13.29 3.02 -17.51
C ARG A 9 13.87 4.08 -16.56
N PRO A 10 14.86 4.88 -17.02
CA PRO A 10 15.51 5.89 -16.19
C PRO A 10 14.54 7.04 -15.85
N GLY A 11 14.43 7.35 -14.55
CA GLY A 11 13.90 8.65 -14.09
C GLY A 11 12.85 8.66 -12.98
N ARG A 12 12.28 7.54 -12.51
CA ARG A 12 11.16 7.60 -11.53
C ARG A 12 11.05 6.47 -10.49
N ARG A 13 12.15 5.91 -9.98
CA ARG A 13 12.06 4.87 -8.93
C ARG A 13 13.25 4.92 -7.96
N PRO A 14 13.04 4.77 -6.63
CA PRO A 14 14.14 4.50 -5.71
C PRO A 14 14.55 3.03 -5.90
N TYR A 15 15.18 2.70 -7.02
CA TYR A 15 15.84 1.40 -7.21
C TYR A 15 17.18 1.45 -6.46
N ARG A 16 17.10 1.37 -5.14
CA ARG A 16 18.24 1.01 -4.32
C ARG A 16 18.13 -0.47 -4.01
N THR A 17 19.28 -1.14 -3.99
CA THR A 17 19.37 -2.50 -3.47
C THR A 17 18.82 -2.51 -2.04
N ALA A 18 17.79 -3.32 -1.80
CA ALA A 18 17.27 -3.51 -0.46
C ALA A 18 18.34 -4.19 0.40
N THR A 19 18.62 -3.63 1.58
CA THR A 19 19.58 -4.19 2.53
C THR A 19 18.96 -5.19 3.49
N GLY A 20 17.64 -5.31 3.49
CA GLY A 20 16.87 -6.21 4.36
C GLY A 20 15.41 -5.76 4.49
N PRO A 21 14.57 -6.53 5.19
CA PRO A 21 13.21 -6.12 5.51
C PRO A 21 13.19 -4.96 6.50
N ALA A 22 12.11 -4.15 6.47
CA ALA A 22 11.84 -3.20 7.55
C ALA A 22 11.69 -3.94 8.90
N GLY A 23 12.05 -3.28 10.00
CA GLY A 23 11.91 -3.85 11.34
C GLY A 23 10.45 -4.25 11.65
N ALA A 24 10.29 -5.31 12.44
CA ALA A 24 8.98 -5.77 12.90
C ALA A 24 8.26 -4.64 13.65
N GLN A 25 6.97 -4.47 13.37
CA GLN A 25 6.13 -3.50 14.07
C GLN A 25 5.47 -4.14 15.30
N SER A 26 4.90 -3.31 16.18
CA SER A 26 4.42 -3.73 17.50
C SER A 26 3.26 -4.73 17.45
N THR A 27 2.40 -4.63 16.43
CA THR A 27 1.20 -5.47 16.26
C THR A 27 1.33 -6.47 15.12
N SER A 28 2.01 -6.14 14.02
CA SER A 28 2.28 -7.10 12.94
C SER A 28 3.32 -8.15 13.32
N GLN A 29 4.25 -7.78 14.22
CA GLN A 29 5.28 -8.63 14.83
C GLN A 29 6.16 -9.45 13.86
N THR A 30 6.15 -9.10 12.58
CA THR A 30 6.90 -9.80 11.53
C THR A 30 7.73 -8.79 10.75
N ALA A 31 9.04 -9.03 10.64
CA ALA A 31 9.92 -8.17 9.86
C ALA A 31 9.45 -8.10 8.40
N GLY A 32 9.40 -6.89 7.85
CA GLY A 32 8.90 -6.63 6.49
C GLY A 32 7.39 -6.50 6.37
N VAL A 33 6.64 -6.69 7.46
CA VAL A 33 5.18 -6.52 7.48
C VAL A 33 4.81 -5.33 8.37
N ALA A 34 3.93 -4.48 7.88
CA ALA A 34 3.32 -3.41 8.67
C ALA A 34 1.82 -3.36 8.36
N PHE A 35 1.00 -3.28 9.40
CA PHE A 35 -0.41 -2.97 9.28
C PHE A 35 -0.61 -1.48 8.99
N TRP A 36 -1.71 -1.14 8.32
CA TRP A 36 -2.05 0.24 8.00
C TRP A 36 -2.10 1.11 9.26
N LYS A 37 -2.71 0.61 10.34
CA LYS A 37 -2.75 1.31 11.64
C LYS A 37 -1.38 1.67 12.22
N GLU A 38 -0.36 0.85 11.98
CA GLU A 38 1.00 1.10 12.50
C GLU A 38 1.66 2.22 11.71
N LEU A 39 1.53 2.20 10.38
CA LEU A 39 2.04 3.26 9.52
C LEU A 39 1.28 4.56 9.74
N ALA A 40 -0.04 4.50 9.97
CA ALA A 40 -0.88 5.65 10.26
C ALA A 40 -0.53 6.28 11.62
N ALA A 41 -0.39 5.47 12.68
CA ALA A 41 0.04 5.94 14.00
C ALA A 41 1.46 6.55 13.96
N ALA A 42 2.32 6.07 13.06
CA ALA A 42 3.66 6.63 12.84
C ALA A 42 3.66 7.87 11.91
N GLY A 43 2.50 8.35 11.44
CA GLY A 43 2.39 9.52 10.57
C GLY A 43 2.90 9.31 9.14
N LYS A 44 3.06 8.05 8.69
CA LYS A 44 3.68 7.71 7.40
C LYS A 44 2.68 7.56 6.25
N THR A 45 1.38 7.63 6.52
CA THR A 45 0.31 7.40 5.55
C THR A 45 -0.22 8.68 4.89
N THR A 46 0.48 9.82 5.06
CA THR A 46 0.08 11.11 4.49
C THR A 46 1.29 11.89 3.98
N GLY A 47 1.05 12.93 3.17
CA GLY A 47 2.09 13.86 2.76
C GLY A 47 3.16 13.23 1.86
N SER A 48 4.42 13.63 2.09
CA SER A 48 5.55 13.31 1.19
C SER A 48 6.02 11.86 1.23
N THR A 49 5.59 11.07 2.22
CA THR A 49 5.96 9.65 2.34
C THR A 49 5.10 8.75 1.47
N VAL A 50 3.94 9.23 1.00
CA VAL A 50 3.04 8.46 0.14
C VAL A 50 3.31 8.81 -1.31
N HIS A 51 3.49 7.77 -2.12
CA HIS A 51 3.80 7.91 -3.53
C HIS A 51 2.81 7.11 -4.38
N TRP A 52 2.59 7.58 -5.61
CA TRP A 52 1.64 7.02 -6.56
C TRP A 52 2.32 6.72 -7.90
N ASP A 53 2.05 5.53 -8.46
CA ASP A 53 2.39 5.19 -9.84
C ASP A 53 1.12 5.21 -10.70
N PRO A 54 0.95 6.20 -11.59
CA PRO A 54 -0.24 6.31 -12.44
C PRO A 54 -0.34 5.20 -13.49
N THR A 55 0.77 4.53 -13.84
CA THR A 55 0.77 3.45 -14.81
C THR A 55 0.22 2.16 -14.22
N THR A 56 0.67 1.79 -13.03
CA THR A 56 0.20 0.58 -12.32
C THR A 56 -0.98 0.84 -11.40
N ARG A 57 -1.39 2.11 -11.24
CA ARG A 57 -2.45 2.56 -10.32
C ARG A 57 -2.28 2.01 -8.91
N SER A 58 -1.04 2.08 -8.42
CA SER A 58 -0.64 1.53 -7.14
C SER A 58 0.13 2.57 -6.33
N SER A 59 0.09 2.41 -5.02
CA SER A 59 0.78 3.29 -4.07
C SER A 59 1.88 2.56 -3.32
N TRP A 60 2.85 3.31 -2.83
CA TRP A 60 3.80 2.84 -1.82
C TRP A 60 4.09 3.94 -0.82
N ILE A 61 4.55 3.55 0.36
CA ILE A 61 5.00 4.44 1.42
C ILE A 61 6.51 4.31 1.52
N TYR A 62 7.23 5.43 1.49
CA TYR A 62 8.67 5.48 1.66
C TYR A 62 9.05 6.58 2.64
N ASP A 63 9.71 6.23 3.74
CA ASP A 63 10.11 7.18 4.79
C ASP A 63 11.56 7.68 4.64
N GLY A 64 12.20 7.42 3.48
CA GLY A 64 13.61 7.69 3.25
C GLY A 64 14.54 6.52 3.58
N VAL A 65 14.06 5.51 4.31
CA VAL A 65 14.83 4.33 4.68
C VAL A 65 14.09 3.05 4.28
N ASN A 66 12.83 2.94 4.70
CA ASN A 66 11.97 1.77 4.54
C ASN A 66 10.94 2.02 3.45
N LEU A 67 10.67 0.99 2.65
CA LEU A 67 9.64 1.00 1.62
C LEU A 67 8.57 -0.05 1.95
N TRP A 68 7.31 0.39 1.99
CA TRP A 68 6.15 -0.47 2.13
C TRP A 68 5.27 -0.36 0.88
N THR A 69 5.02 -1.48 0.23
CA THR A 69 3.98 -1.59 -0.81
C THR A 69 2.72 -2.14 -0.17
N GLY A 70 1.57 -1.55 -0.48
CA GLY A 70 0.32 -1.99 0.10
C GLY A 70 -0.85 -1.10 -0.30
N ASP A 71 -1.97 -1.30 0.39
CA ASP A 71 -3.18 -0.53 0.15
C ASP A 71 -3.12 0.86 0.78
N THR A 72 -3.69 1.81 0.04
CA THR A 72 -3.94 3.19 0.46
C THR A 72 -5.34 3.57 -0.04
N PRO A 73 -5.98 4.61 0.50
CA PRO A 73 -7.29 5.06 0.00
C PRO A 73 -7.32 5.28 -1.52
N GLN A 74 -6.25 5.84 -2.10
CA GLN A 74 -6.15 6.07 -3.54
C GLN A 74 -6.03 4.76 -4.35
N ALA A 75 -5.23 3.81 -3.89
CA ALA A 75 -5.08 2.52 -4.54
C ALA A 75 -6.38 1.69 -4.46
N ILE A 76 -7.05 1.72 -3.31
CA ILE A 76 -8.37 1.09 -3.12
C ILE A 76 -9.40 1.70 -4.07
N ALA A 77 -9.48 3.03 -4.15
CA ALA A 77 -10.38 3.72 -5.07
C ALA A 77 -10.15 3.30 -6.53
N ALA A 78 -8.89 3.20 -6.96
CA ALA A 78 -8.55 2.78 -8.31
C ALA A 78 -8.94 1.31 -8.59
N ARG A 79 -8.78 0.42 -7.61
CA ARG A 79 -9.20 -0.99 -7.72
C ARG A 79 -10.72 -1.14 -7.70
N GLY A 80 -11.43 -0.38 -6.87
CA GLY A 80 -12.90 -0.36 -6.86
C GLY A 80 -13.49 0.13 -8.17
N ALA A 81 -12.96 1.23 -8.72
CA ALA A 81 -13.36 1.72 -10.04
C ALA A 81 -13.08 0.71 -11.16
N TYR A 82 -11.95 -0.01 -11.08
CA TYR A 82 -11.67 -1.10 -12.02
C TYR A 82 -12.70 -2.24 -11.89
N ALA A 83 -13.00 -2.67 -10.66
CA ALA A 83 -13.98 -3.72 -10.41
C ALA A 83 -15.38 -3.34 -10.93
N ALA A 84 -15.85 -2.12 -10.64
CA ALA A 84 -17.11 -1.58 -11.14
C ALA A 84 -17.14 -1.54 -12.67
N GLY A 85 -16.09 -1.00 -13.31
CA GLY A 85 -15.97 -0.94 -14.78
C GLY A 85 -15.86 -2.32 -15.47
N LYS A 86 -15.59 -3.38 -14.71
CA LYS A 86 -15.58 -4.77 -15.18
C LYS A 86 -16.84 -5.55 -14.80
N GLY A 87 -17.81 -4.92 -14.15
CA GLY A 87 -19.03 -5.59 -13.68
C GLY A 87 -18.77 -6.63 -12.59
N LEU A 88 -17.69 -6.48 -11.82
CA LEU A 88 -17.41 -7.37 -10.68
C LEU A 88 -18.27 -6.97 -9.48
N GLY A 89 -18.73 -7.96 -8.72
CA GLY A 89 -19.66 -7.74 -7.61
C GLY A 89 -19.06 -7.14 -6.34
N GLY A 90 -17.74 -6.98 -6.25
CA GLY A 90 -17.08 -6.56 -5.02
C GLY A 90 -15.57 -6.43 -5.12
N ILE A 91 -14.97 -5.85 -4.09
CA ILE A 91 -13.56 -5.99 -3.73
C ILE A 91 -13.46 -6.64 -2.35
N PHE A 92 -12.39 -7.39 -2.12
CA PHE A 92 -12.14 -8.13 -0.89
C PHE A 92 -10.90 -7.56 -0.18
N VAL A 93 -10.89 -7.63 1.15
CA VAL A 93 -9.75 -7.23 1.98
C VAL A 93 -9.36 -8.36 2.92
N TYR A 94 -8.06 -8.61 2.98
CA TYR A 94 -7.43 -9.36 4.05
C TYR A 94 -6.39 -8.43 4.70
N SER A 95 -6.59 -7.99 5.93
CA SER A 95 -7.70 -8.34 6.84
C SER A 95 -8.05 -7.13 7.70
N LEU A 96 -9.26 -7.15 8.27
CA LEU A 96 -9.82 -5.96 8.93
C LEU A 96 -9.03 -5.53 10.17
N GLU A 97 -8.31 -6.45 10.83
CA GLU A 97 -7.44 -6.10 11.95
C GLU A 97 -6.29 -5.19 11.55
N GLY A 98 -5.91 -5.13 10.27
CA GLY A 98 -4.84 -4.27 9.78
C GLY A 98 -5.23 -2.80 9.67
N ASP A 99 -6.54 -2.50 9.65
CA ASP A 99 -7.07 -1.14 9.49
C ASP A 99 -6.93 -0.33 10.80
N ASP A 100 -6.98 0.99 10.69
CA ASP A 100 -6.91 1.89 11.84
C ASP A 100 -8.29 2.08 12.51
N PRO A 101 -8.35 2.62 13.75
CA PRO A 101 -9.61 2.75 14.48
C PRO A 101 -10.71 3.57 13.79
N SER A 102 -10.35 4.42 12.82
CA SER A 102 -11.32 5.18 12.02
C SER A 102 -11.85 4.40 10.82
N GLY A 103 -11.32 3.20 10.55
CA GLY A 103 -11.70 2.36 9.43
C GLY A 103 -11.33 2.98 8.08
N THR A 104 -10.18 3.64 7.98
CA THR A 104 -9.82 4.41 6.77
C THR A 104 -9.89 3.56 5.51
N LEU A 105 -9.32 2.35 5.54
CA LEU A 105 -9.27 1.50 4.36
C LEU A 105 -10.63 0.90 4.04
N VAL A 106 -11.36 0.40 5.05
CA VAL A 106 -12.71 -0.16 4.81
C VAL A 106 -13.69 0.91 4.31
N ASN A 107 -13.63 2.14 4.84
CA ASN A 107 -14.45 3.25 4.35
C ASN A 107 -14.10 3.63 2.90
N ALA A 108 -12.80 3.60 2.54
CA ALA A 108 -12.37 3.78 1.16
C ALA A 108 -12.93 2.68 0.24
N MET A 109 -12.98 1.42 0.71
CA MET A 109 -13.56 0.31 -0.05
C MET A 109 -15.05 0.51 -0.30
N THR A 110 -15.83 0.79 0.74
CA THR A 110 -17.27 1.08 0.62
C THR A 110 -17.55 2.26 -0.32
N GLY A 111 -16.67 3.26 -0.31
CA GLY A 111 -16.79 4.43 -1.18
C GLY A 111 -16.39 4.21 -2.64
N SER A 112 -15.65 3.14 -2.95
CA SER A 112 -14.93 2.95 -4.23
C SER A 112 -15.74 2.30 -5.36
N MET A 113 -16.86 1.66 -5.05
CA MET A 113 -17.65 0.87 -6.00
C MET A 113 -18.98 1.55 -6.40
N LYS A 114 -18.93 2.84 -6.72
CA LYS A 114 -20.10 3.63 -7.14
C LYS A 114 -20.21 3.72 -8.66
#